data_AF-A0A9P7W109-F1
#
_entry.id   AF-A0A9P7W109-F1
#
_cell.length_a   1.000
_cell.length_b   1.000
_cell.length_c   1.000
_cell.angle_alpha   90.00
_cell.angle_beta   90.00
_cell.angle_gamma   90.00
#
_symmetry.space_group_name_H-M   'P 1'
#
loop_
_entity.id
_entity.type
_entity.pdbx_description
1 polymer ?
#
loop_
_entity_poly.entity_id
_entity_poly.type
_entity_poly.pdbx_seq_one_letter_code
_entity_poly.pdbx_strand_id
1 'polypeptide(L)'
;MEKGTATPCIVAHELDDIALGRGTADQQVVKNVAATTFTAGADTVVSALHSLFLAVALHPDIQDKAQKEPDRAIGNRLPVFSDRYQLPYIDCICYEPLR
;
A
#
# COMPACT_ATOMS: atom_id res chain seq x y z
N MET A 1 1.03 24.51 1.57
CA MET A 1 0.24 23.88 2.66
C MET A 1 -0.76 24.87 3.25
N GLU A 2 -0.43 26.16 3.35
CA GLU A 2 -1.32 27.25 3.78
C GLU A 2 -2.74 27.32 3.15
N LYS A 3 -2.93 26.85 1.92
CA LYS A 3 -4.26 26.81 1.27
C LYS A 3 -5.04 25.49 1.48
N GLY A 4 -4.47 24.52 2.20
CA GLY A 4 -5.10 23.23 2.51
C GLY A 4 -5.30 22.28 1.32
N THR A 5 -4.74 22.58 0.14
CA THR A 5 -4.99 21.80 -1.09
C THR A 5 -3.99 20.66 -1.31
N ALA A 6 -3.05 20.44 -0.40
CA ALA A 6 -2.07 19.36 -0.51
C ALA A 6 -2.68 18.04 -0.05
N THR A 7 -2.53 16.98 -0.85
CA THR A 7 -2.95 15.63 -0.46
C THR A 7 -2.15 15.17 0.77
N PRO A 8 -2.80 14.59 1.80
CA PRO A 8 -2.10 14.10 2.98
C PRO A 8 -1.10 13.01 2.56
N CYS A 9 0.19 13.25 2.83
CA CYS A 9 1.27 12.31 2.59
C CYS A 9 2.43 12.60 3.56
N ILE A 10 3.38 11.68 3.65
CA ILE A 10 4.55 11.83 4.52
C ILE A 10 5.31 13.14 4.26
N VAL A 11 5.54 13.49 3.00
CA VAL A 11 6.29 14.73 2.65
C VAL A 11 5.54 15.98 3.07
N ALA A 12 4.22 16.01 2.85
CA ALA A 12 3.37 17.09 3.31
C ALA A 12 3.47 17.23 4.85
N HIS A 13 3.31 16.13 5.57
CA HIS A 13 3.37 16.13 7.03
C HIS A 13 4.71 16.66 7.58
N GLU A 14 5.84 16.17 7.05
CA GLU A 14 7.17 16.61 7.49
C GLU A 14 7.45 18.07 7.16
N LEU A 15 7.00 18.56 5.99
CA LEU A 15 7.17 19.96 5.62
C LEU A 15 6.34 20.91 6.49
N ASP A 16 5.12 20.51 6.87
CA ASP A 16 4.30 21.26 7.83
C ASP A 16 4.99 21.33 9.21
N ASP A 17 5.55 20.21 9.70
CA ASP A 17 6.23 20.18 10.98
C ASP A 17 7.51 21.04 10.98
N ILE A 18 8.25 21.06 9.88
CA ILE A 18 9.38 21.99 9.70
C ILE A 18 8.88 23.44 9.73
N ALA A 19 7.81 23.77 9.00
CA ALA A 19 7.26 25.12 8.97
C ALA A 19 6.73 25.60 10.33
N LEU A 20 6.20 24.68 11.15
CA LEU A 20 5.72 24.94 12.50
C LEU A 20 6.82 24.90 13.57
N GLY A 21 8.07 24.65 13.20
CA GLY A 21 9.20 24.53 14.13
C GLY A 21 9.14 23.31 15.05
N ARG A 22 8.36 22.29 14.67
CA ARG A 22 8.19 21.01 15.38
C ARG A 22 9.14 19.93 14.85
N GLY A 23 9.55 20.05 13.59
CA GLY A 23 10.44 19.12 12.92
C GLY A 23 11.91 19.34 13.27
N THR A 24 12.65 18.24 13.43
CA THR A 24 14.12 18.26 13.60
C THR A 24 14.86 17.97 12.29
N ALA A 25 14.15 17.53 11.26
CA ALA A 25 14.71 17.17 9.96
C ALA A 25 14.88 18.41 9.07
N ASP A 26 15.98 18.45 8.31
CA ASP A 26 16.16 19.44 7.25
C ASP A 26 15.36 19.04 5.99
N GLN A 27 14.98 20.02 5.17
CA GLN A 27 14.28 19.81 3.91
C GLN A 27 15.02 18.85 2.97
N GLN A 28 16.36 18.84 3.00
CA GLN A 28 17.16 17.89 2.22
C GLN A 28 16.96 16.44 2.71
N VAL A 29 16.81 16.23 4.02
CA VAL A 29 16.52 14.91 4.59
C VAL A 29 15.14 14.45 4.15
N VAL A 30 14.12 15.31 4.24
CA VAL A 30 12.75 14.98 3.79
C VAL A 30 12.75 14.58 2.31
N LYS A 31 13.48 15.31 1.46
CA LYS A 31 13.62 14.99 0.03
C LYS A 31 14.30 13.64 -0.19
N ASN A 32 15.38 13.36 0.52
CA ASN A 32 16.11 12.10 0.40
C ASN A 32 15.23 10.92 0.83
N VAL A 33 14.54 11.03 1.96
CA VAL A 33 13.61 10.00 2.45
C VAL A 33 12.50 9.75 1.43
N ALA A 34 11.88 10.80 0.90
CA ALA A 34 10.84 10.66 -0.12
C ALA A 34 11.33 9.88 -1.35
N ALA A 35 12.54 10.21 -1.84
CA ALA A 35 13.14 9.53 -2.98
C ALA A 35 13.43 8.06 -2.66
N THR A 36 14.08 7.77 -1.53
CA THR A 36 14.45 6.41 -1.13
C THR A 36 13.23 5.53 -0.87
N THR A 37 12.22 6.03 -0.15
CA THR A 37 11.00 5.26 0.14
C THR A 37 10.23 4.96 -1.14
N PHE A 38 10.13 5.92 -2.06
CA PHE A 38 9.45 5.71 -3.33
C PHE A 38 10.15 4.65 -4.18
N THR A 39 11.47 4.75 -4.39
CA THR A 39 12.20 3.80 -5.23
C THR A 39 12.24 2.41 -4.62
N ALA A 40 12.50 2.30 -3.30
CA ALA A 40 12.53 1.02 -2.61
C ALA A 40 11.16 0.30 -2.64
N GLY A 41 10.07 1.05 -2.49
CA GLY A 41 8.72 0.51 -2.56
C GLY A 41 8.28 0.16 -3.98
N ALA A 42 8.66 0.96 -4.97
CA ALA A 42 8.22 0.77 -6.35
C ALA A 42 8.73 -0.56 -6.93
N ASP A 43 10.04 -0.80 -6.91
CA ASP A 43 10.63 -1.97 -7.57
C ASP A 43 10.19 -3.28 -6.91
N THR A 44 10.17 -3.33 -5.58
CA THR A 44 9.81 -4.53 -4.82
C THR A 44 8.33 -4.88 -4.93
N VAL A 45 7.44 -3.90 -4.84
CA VAL A 45 5.98 -4.12 -4.98
C VAL A 45 5.64 -4.56 -6.40
N VAL A 46 6.23 -3.95 -7.42
CA VAL A 46 6.00 -4.35 -8.83
C VAL A 46 6.46 -5.78 -9.07
N SER A 47 7.64 -6.16 -8.56
CA SER A 47 8.15 -7.52 -8.68
C SER A 47 7.23 -8.55 -8.00
N ALA A 48 6.79 -8.28 -6.78
CA ALA A 48 5.86 -9.15 -6.05
C ALA A 48 4.52 -9.32 -6.78
N LEU A 49 3.97 -8.22 -7.33
CA LEU A 49 2.72 -8.26 -8.10
C LEU A 49 2.87 -9.04 -9.40
N HIS A 50 4.00 -8.92 -10.11
CA HIS A 50 4.26 -9.75 -11.30
C HIS A 50 4.29 -11.24 -10.96
N SER A 51 4.99 -11.62 -9.89
CA SER A 51 5.03 -13.01 -9.43
C SER A 51 3.64 -13.52 -9.04
N LEU A 52 2.87 -12.67 -8.34
CA LEU A 52 1.50 -13.00 -7.95
C LEU A 52 0.59 -13.21 -9.17
N PHE A 53 0.60 -12.28 -10.13
CA PHE A 53 -0.25 -12.41 -11.32
C PHE A 53 0.12 -13.62 -12.15
N LEU A 54 1.41 -13.93 -12.28
CA LEU A 54 1.86 -15.16 -12.93
C LEU A 54 1.33 -16.41 -12.21
N ALA A 55 1.46 -16.48 -10.88
CA ALA A 55 0.97 -17.60 -10.10
C ALA A 55 -0.55 -17.77 -10.24
N VAL A 56 -1.32 -16.69 -10.14
CA VAL A 56 -2.79 -16.71 -10.28
C VAL A 56 -3.21 -17.10 -11.69
N ALA A 57 -2.49 -16.64 -12.74
CA ALA A 57 -2.76 -17.03 -14.12
C ALA A 57 -2.51 -18.53 -14.38
N LEU A 58 -1.55 -19.14 -13.68
CA LEU A 58 -1.26 -20.57 -13.76
C LEU A 58 -2.21 -21.42 -12.91
N HIS A 59 -2.85 -20.82 -11.90
CA HIS A 59 -3.72 -21.48 -10.93
C HIS A 59 -5.09 -20.77 -10.81
N PRO A 60 -5.96 -20.88 -11.84
CA PRO A 60 -7.24 -20.18 -11.86
C PRO A 60 -8.20 -20.62 -10.73
N ASP A 61 -8.04 -21.83 -10.20
CA ASP A 61 -8.78 -22.32 -9.03
C ASP A 61 -8.48 -21.50 -7.76
N ILE A 62 -7.24 -21.02 -7.62
CA ILE A 62 -6.84 -20.11 -6.54
C ILE A 62 -7.53 -18.75 -6.73
N GLN A 63 -7.63 -18.24 -7.96
CA GLN A 63 -8.34 -16.99 -8.25
C GLN A 63 -9.82 -17.07 -7.85
N ASP A 64 -10.50 -18.15 -8.26
CA ASP A 64 -11.91 -18.38 -7.95
C ASP A 64 -12.15 -18.47 -6.44
N LYS A 65 -11.21 -19.08 -5.71
CA LYS A 65 -11.27 -19.16 -4.25
C LYS A 65 -10.98 -17.81 -3.60
N ALA A 66 -10.04 -17.04 -4.15
CA ALA A 66 -9.67 -15.72 -3.67
C ALA A 66 -10.86 -14.76 -3.76
N GLN A 67 -11.61 -14.77 -4.87
CA GLN A 67 -12.75 -13.89 -5.09
C GLN A 67 -13.94 -14.18 -4.14
N LYS A 68 -14.16 -15.45 -3.77
CA LYS A 68 -15.28 -15.84 -2.89
C LYS A 68 -15.20 -15.25 -1.49
N GLU A 69 -14.00 -14.96 -0.99
CA GLU A 69 -13.81 -14.40 0.35
C GLU A 69 -14.35 -12.96 0.48
N PRO A 70 -13.89 -11.97 -0.33
CA PRO A 70 -14.45 -10.63 -0.31
C PRO A 70 -15.92 -10.62 -0.75
N ASP A 71 -16.33 -11.46 -1.70
CA ASP A 71 -17.74 -11.57 -2.09
C ASP A 71 -18.64 -11.93 -0.89
N ARG A 72 -18.16 -12.83 -0.01
CA ARG A 72 -18.88 -13.23 1.21
C ARG A 72 -18.79 -12.20 2.33
N ALA A 73 -17.61 -11.62 2.55
CA ALA A 73 -17.35 -10.75 3.70
C ALA A 73 -17.83 -9.30 3.47
N ILE A 74 -17.67 -8.79 2.25
CA ILE A 74 -17.85 -7.39 1.88
C ILE A 74 -19.07 -7.21 0.97
N GLY A 75 -19.28 -8.12 0.03
CA GLY A 75 -20.33 -8.03 -0.99
C GLY A 75 -20.02 -6.96 -2.05
N ASN A 76 -21.02 -6.20 -2.49
CA ASN A 76 -20.92 -5.28 -3.64
C ASN A 76 -20.37 -3.88 -3.33
N ARG A 77 -19.84 -3.64 -2.13
CA ARG A 77 -19.22 -2.34 -1.78
C ARG A 77 -17.71 -2.40 -1.91
N LEU A 78 -17.06 -1.24 -1.97
CA LEU A 78 -15.60 -1.17 -1.92
C LEU A 78 -15.07 -1.59 -0.53
N PRO A 79 -13.92 -2.29 -0.47
CA PRO A 79 -13.26 -2.63 0.78
C PRO A 79 -12.83 -1.39 1.57
N VAL A 80 -12.89 -1.47 2.89
CA VAL A 80 -12.32 -0.50 3.83
C VAL A 80 -11.32 -1.21 4.75
N PHE A 81 -10.45 -0.46 5.43
CA PHE A 81 -9.38 -1.04 6.26
C PHE A 81 -9.88 -2.00 7.35
N SER A 82 -11.07 -1.76 7.92
CA SER A 82 -11.66 -2.65 8.92
C SER A 82 -12.03 -4.03 8.39
N ASP A 83 -12.21 -4.17 7.07
CA ASP A 83 -12.59 -5.45 6.45
C ASP A 83 -11.43 -6.44 6.41
N ARG A 84 -10.18 -5.97 6.53
CA ARG A 84 -8.98 -6.80 6.41
C ARG A 84 -9.02 -8.03 7.31
N TYR A 85 -9.53 -7.89 8.53
CA TYR A 85 -9.66 -9.00 9.49
C TYR A 85 -10.60 -10.12 9.03
N GLN A 86 -11.46 -9.84 8.05
CA GLN A 86 -12.40 -10.78 7.46
C GLN A 86 -11.86 -11.41 6.16
N LEU A 87 -10.65 -11.03 5.73
CA LEU A 87 -10.01 -11.49 4.49
C LEU A 87 -8.69 -12.25 4.72
N PRO A 88 -8.65 -13.27 5.61
CA PRO A 88 -7.40 -13.98 5.91
C PRO A 88 -6.82 -14.71 4.70
N TYR A 89 -7.63 -15.18 3.75
CA TYR A 89 -7.14 -15.85 2.56
C TYR A 89 -6.48 -14.87 1.59
N ILE A 90 -7.05 -13.67 1.40
CA ILE A 90 -6.40 -12.59 0.64
C ILE A 90 -5.08 -12.18 1.30
N ASP A 91 -5.01 -12.05 2.62
CA ASP A 91 -3.75 -11.78 3.32
C ASP A 91 -2.68 -12.84 2.99
N CYS A 92 -3.03 -14.14 3.05
CA CYS A 92 -2.12 -15.21 2.65
C CYS A 92 -1.65 -15.08 1.20
N ILE A 93 -2.56 -14.78 0.27
CA ILE A 93 -2.23 -14.60 -1.16
C ILE A 93 -1.26 -13.42 -1.35
N CYS A 94 -1.43 -12.32 -0.63
CA CYS A 94 -0.53 -11.18 -0.70
C CYS A 94 0.90 -11.50 -0.21
N TYR A 95 1.04 -12.44 0.74
CA TYR A 95 2.35 -12.85 1.27
C TYR A 95 3.00 -13.99 0.48
N GLU A 96 2.24 -14.81 -0.23
CA GLU A 96 2.79 -15.92 -1.01
C GLU A 96 3.87 -15.54 -2.03
N PRO A 97 3.81 -14.42 -2.80
CA PRO A 97 4.91 -14.04 -3.70
C PRO A 97 6.20 -13.61 -2.97
N LEU A 98 6.14 -13.43 -1.64
CA LEU A 98 7.28 -13.06 -0.80
C LEU A 98 7.92 -14.27 -0.07
N ARG A 99 7.37 -15.47 -0.25
CA ARG A 99 7.80 -16.72 0.38
C ARG A 99 8.87 -17.43 -0.45
#